data_AF-A0A3P3R6V2-F1
#
_entry.id   AF-A0A3P3R6V2-F1
#
_cell.length_a   1.000
_cell.length_b   1.000
_cell.length_c   1.000
_cell.angle_alpha   90.00
_cell.angle_beta   90.00
_cell.angle_gamma   90.00
#
_symmetry.space_group_name_H-M   'P 1'
#
loop_
_entity.id
_entity.type
_entity.pdbx_description
1 polymer ?
#
loop_
_entity_poly.entity_id
_entity_poly.type
_entity_poly.pdbx_seq_one_letter_code
_entity_poly.pdbx_strand_id
1 'polypeptide(L)' 'MGRYGNLDYGLLTKTGFLLGVGLFALGAGGGAVGHSLYGALPAWETTMFTYAEVIGILLGLFSPFLFGIFLPLTE' A
#
# COMPACT_ATOMS: atom_id res chain seq x y z
N MET A 1 6.36 28.71 19.25
CA MET A 1 5.91 27.31 19.20
C MET A 1 4.94 27.16 18.04
N GLY A 2 5.44 26.83 16.85
CA GLY A 2 4.63 26.54 15.66
C GLY A 2 5.17 25.26 15.04
N ARG A 3 4.70 24.11 15.53
CA ARG A 3 5.18 22.77 15.13
C ARG A 3 4.41 22.27 13.90
N TYR A 4 4.41 23.06 12.84
CA TYR A 4 3.82 22.74 11.53
C TYR A 4 4.86 22.75 10.39
N GLY A 5 6.15 22.93 10.69
CA GLY A 5 7.14 23.29 9.67
C GLY A 5 8.08 22.20 9.15
N ASN A 6 7.83 20.90 9.35
CA ASN A 6 8.71 19.88 8.76
C ASN A 6 8.04 18.51 8.62
N LEU A 7 6.86 18.43 7.98
CA LEU A 7 6.39 17.14 7.52
C LEU A 7 7.28 16.72 6.35
N ASP A 8 8.09 15.69 6.53
CA ASP A 8 8.95 15.18 5.45
C ASP A 8 8.08 14.45 4.42
N TYR A 9 7.57 15.23 3.47
CA TYR A 9 6.76 14.78 2.34
C TYR A 9 7.44 13.67 1.55
N GLY A 10 8.78 13.72 1.45
CA GLY A 10 9.57 12.69 0.81
C GLY A 10 9.52 11.37 1.58
N LEU A 11 9.65 11.43 2.90
CA LEU A 11 9.57 10.25 3.76
C LEU A 11 8.15 9.65 3.79
N LEU A 12 7.10 10.47 3.90
CA LEU A 12 5.71 9.99 3.84
C LEU A 12 5.39 9.35 2.48
N THR A 13 5.82 9.96 1.38
CA THR A 13 5.63 9.42 0.03
C THR A 13 6.29 8.05 -0.12
N LYS A 14 7.55 7.93 0.28
CA LYS A 14 8.33 6.69 0.16
C LYS A 14 7.78 5.59 1.05
N THR A 15 7.45 5.91 2.30
CA THR A 15 6.89 4.92 3.23
C THR A 15 5.52 4.44 2.78
N GLY A 16 4.62 5.32 2.34
CA GLY A 16 3.33 4.93 1.80
C GLY A 16 3.43 4.13 0.50
N PHE A 17 4.37 4.49 -0.39
CA PHE A 17 4.65 3.72 -1.60
C PHE A 17 5.16 2.31 -1.27
N LEU A 18 6.18 2.21 -0.39
CA LEU A 18 6.75 0.92 0.03
C LEU A 18 5.73 0.05 0.76
N LEU A 19 4.87 0.66 1.58
CA LEU A 19 3.76 -0.03 2.24
C LEU A 19 2.80 -0.58 1.19
N GLY A 20 2.39 0.23 0.21
CA GLY A 20 1.52 -0.20 -0.88
C GLY A 20 2.10 -1.36 -1.69
N VAL A 21 3.38 -1.25 -2.10
CA VAL A 21 4.10 -2.34 -2.79
C VAL A 21 4.19 -3.60 -1.93
N GLY A 22 4.47 -3.46 -0.63
CA GLY A 22 4.51 -4.58 0.30
C GLY A 22 3.16 -5.30 0.42
N LEU A 23 2.06 -4.54 0.56
CA LEU A 23 0.71 -5.11 0.61
C LEU A 23 0.33 -5.80 -0.70
N PHE A 24 0.67 -5.20 -1.84
CA PHE A 24 0.45 -5.80 -3.15
C PHE A 24 1.22 -7.12 -3.30
N ALA A 25 2.51 -7.12 -2.96
CA ALA A 25 3.34 -8.32 -3.03
C ALA A 25 2.85 -9.42 -2.09
N LEU A 26 2.37 -9.07 -0.90
CA LEU A 26 1.77 -10.02 0.04
C LEU A 26 0.40 -10.53 -0.43
N GLY A 27 -0.43 -9.68 -1.03
CA GLY A 27 -1.73 -10.07 -1.60
C GLY A 27 -1.56 -11.04 -2.77
N ALA A 28 -0.86 -10.60 -3.82
CA ALA A 28 -0.65 -11.39 -5.02
C ALA A 28 0.24 -12.62 -4.76
N GLY A 29 1.35 -12.44 -4.04
CA GLY A 29 2.27 -13.52 -3.70
C GLY A 29 1.67 -14.50 -2.69
N GLY A 30 1.00 -14.00 -1.65
CA GLY A 30 0.36 -14.83 -0.64
C GLY A 30 -0.81 -15.65 -1.20
N GLY A 31 -1.61 -15.08 -2.11
CA GLY A 31 -2.66 -15.83 -2.81
C GLY A 31 -2.08 -16.94 -3.70
N ALA A 32 -1.03 -16.64 -4.48
CA ALA A 32 -0.39 -17.61 -5.37
C ALA A 32 0.35 -18.74 -4.61
N VAL A 33 1.11 -18.38 -3.57
CA VAL A 33 1.83 -19.33 -2.71
C VAL A 33 0.86 -20.12 -1.83
N GLY A 34 -0.18 -19.47 -1.30
CA GLY A 34 -1.22 -20.13 -0.54
C GLY A 34 -1.90 -21.22 -1.36
N HIS A 35 -2.32 -20.89 -2.60
CA HIS A 35 -2.98 -21.84 -3.47
C HIS A 35 -2.08 -23.01 -3.85
N SER A 36 -0.78 -22.77 -4.04
CA SER A 36 0.18 -23.81 -4.41
C SER A 36 0.53 -24.76 -3.24
N LEU A 37 0.57 -24.26 -2.00
CA LEU A 37 0.92 -25.05 -0.82
C LEU A 37 -0.28 -25.75 -0.18
N TYR A 38 -1.44 -25.10 -0.15
CA TYR A 38 -2.63 -25.57 0.58
C TYR A 38 -3.79 -25.97 -0.32
N GLY A 39 -3.67 -25.80 -1.64
CA GLY A 39 -4.71 -26.14 -2.61
C GLY A 39 -5.83 -25.10 -2.63
N ALA A 40 -7.09 -25.53 -2.64
CA ALA A 40 -8.22 -24.61 -2.67
C ALA A 40 -8.37 -23.86 -1.34
N LEU A 41 -8.01 -22.57 -1.33
CA LEU A 41 -8.26 -21.72 -0.18
C LEU A 41 -9.75 -21.46 -0.02
N PRO A 42 -10.26 -21.37 1.22
CA PRO A 42 -11.58 -20.83 1.50
C PRO A 42 -11.80 -19.48 0.81
N ALA A 43 -13.02 -19.25 0.32
CA ALA A 43 -13.36 -18.02 -0.42
C ALA A 43 -13.04 -16.73 0.34
N TRP A 44 -13.13 -16.75 1.68
CA TRP A 44 -12.80 -15.60 2.51
C TRP A 44 -11.30 -15.28 2.51
N GLU A 45 -10.41 -16.28 2.46
CA GLU A 45 -8.96 -16.07 2.39
C GLU A 45 -8.58 -15.47 1.05
N THR A 46 -9.12 -16.01 -0.04
CA THR A 46 -8.91 -15.45 -1.38
C THR A 46 -9.36 -13.99 -1.44
N THR A 47 -10.51 -13.67 -0.85
CA THR A 47 -11.02 -12.29 -0.82
C THR A 47 -10.11 -11.36 0.00
N MET A 48 -9.55 -11.84 1.12
CA MET A 48 -8.58 -11.08 1.92
C MET A 48 -7.29 -10.78 1.13
N PHE A 49 -6.75 -11.76 0.41
CA PHE A 49 -5.58 -11.55 -0.46
C PHE A 49 -5.89 -10.55 -1.58
N THR A 50 -7.06 -10.66 -2.21
CA THR A 50 -7.50 -9.68 -3.23
C THR A 50 -7.67 -8.28 -2.66
N TYR A 51 -8.24 -8.13 -1.46
CA TYR A 51 -8.33 -6.81 -0.81
C TYR A 51 -6.96 -6.25 -0.47
N ALA A 52 -6.04 -7.07 0.02
CA ALA A 52 -4.67 -6.63 0.28
C ALA A 52 -3.99 -6.16 -1.01
N GLU A 53 -4.21 -6.85 -2.12
CA GLU A 53 -3.70 -6.48 -3.44
C GLU A 53 -4.23 -5.12 -3.89
N VAL A 54 -5.55 -4.94 -3.86
CA VAL A 54 -6.21 -3.68 -4.28
C VAL A 54 -5.80 -2.52 -3.39
N ILE A 55 -5.79 -2.70 -2.07
CA ILE A 55 -5.36 -1.66 -1.12
C ILE A 55 -3.88 -1.33 -1.33
N GLY A 56 -3.04 -2.34 -1.58
CA GLY A 56 -1.63 -2.16 -1.90
C GLY A 56 -1.41 -1.30 -3.14
N ILE A 57 -2.14 -1.58 -4.21
CA ILE A 57 -2.12 -0.78 -5.45
C ILE A 57 -2.57 0.66 -5.17
N LEU A 58 -3.70 0.83 -4.48
CA LEU A 58 -4.23 2.15 -4.14
C LEU A 58 -3.22 2.95 -3.30
N LEU A 59 -2.67 2.38 -2.25
CA LEU A 59 -1.67 3.06 -1.42
C LEU A 59 -0.39 3.36 -2.22
N GLY A 60 0.08 2.40 -3.01
CA GLY A 60 1.29 2.54 -3.82
C GLY A 60 1.17 3.66 -4.84
N LEU A 61 0.06 3.72 -5.58
CA LEU A 61 -0.18 4.76 -6.57
C LEU A 61 -0.52 6.10 -5.92
N PHE A 62 -1.47 6.15 -4.99
CA PHE A 62 -1.97 7.43 -4.45
C PHE A 62 -1.02 8.09 -3.46
N SER A 63 -0.13 7.36 -2.78
CA SER A 63 0.82 7.94 -1.82
C SER A 63 1.73 9.01 -2.46
N PRO A 64 2.43 8.74 -3.59
CA PRO A 64 3.18 9.77 -4.31
C PRO A 64 2.37 10.96 -4.78
N PHE A 65 1.14 10.75 -5.26
CA PHE A 65 0.30 11.86 -5.69
C PHE A 65 -0.10 12.75 -4.51
N LEU A 66 -0.59 12.17 -3.42
CA LEU A 66 -1.08 12.93 -2.26
C LEU A 66 0.06 13.61 -1.49
N PHE A 67 1.08 12.85 -1.10
CA PHE A 67 2.15 13.36 -0.23
C PHE A 67 3.29 14.01 -1.00
N GLY A 68 3.55 13.60 -2.23
CA GLY A 68 4.66 14.12 -3.04
C GLY A 68 4.28 15.29 -3.94
N ILE A 69 2.99 15.42 -4.30
CA ILE A 69 2.52 16.44 -5.25
C ILE A 69 1.49 17.36 -4.59
N PHE A 70 0.35 16.83 -4.13
CA PHE A 70 -0.76 17.69 -3.66
C PHE A 70 -0.41 18.45 -2.38
N LEU A 71 0.07 17.77 -1.33
CA LEU A 71 0.33 18.43 -0.04
C LEU A 71 1.40 19.54 -0.11
N PRO A 72 2.55 19.35 -0.78
CA PRO A 72 3.53 20.42 -0.97
C PRO A 72 3.03 21.63 -1.77
N LEU A 73 1.97 21.46 -2.57
CA LEU A 73 1.39 22.55 -3.38
C LEU A 73 0.29 23.31 -2.64
N THR A 74 -0.27 22.74 -1.57
CA THR A 74 -1.33 23.34 -0.76
C THR A 74 -0.83 24.12 0.45
N GLU A 75 0.43 23.90 0.84
CA GLU A 75 1.15 24.71 1.82
C GLU A 75 1.95 25.83 1.15
#